data_AF-A0AAV9VKA0-F1
#
_entry.id   AF-A0AAV9VKA0-F1
#
_cell.length_a   1.000
_cell.length_b   1.000
_cell.length_c   1.000
_cell.angle_alpha   90.00
_cell.angle_beta   90.00
_cell.angle_gamma   90.00
#
_symmetry.space_group_name_H-M   'P 1'
#
loop_
_entity.id
_entity.type
_entity.pdbx_description
1 polymer ?
#
loop_
_entity_poly.entity_id
_entity_poly.type
_entity_poly.pdbx_seq_one_letter_code
_entity_poly.pdbx_strand_id
1 'polypeptide(L)'
;MASSPLDAPTEPNTQSSEFTPADRIKQLNKIDQEISSLLTTASAAITTLSSPKPSQSTFRTQSAQYHSSVQSIISALKRQIYALEQADIPLPAVLTSPAGSAPPAAGSSSATGLDIGALSGRSDSVGKKMDQELWKKAREMVEAKQLEEGEKLDLRMDVEGENAV
;
A
#
# COMPACT_ATOMS: atom_id res chain seq x y z
N MET A 1 40.72 -20.15 -33.34
CA MET A 1 40.55 -19.78 -31.92
C MET A 1 40.56 -18.26 -31.84
N ALA A 2 39.65 -17.72 -31.02
CA ALA A 2 39.38 -16.30 -30.72
C ALA A 2 38.63 -15.51 -31.80
N SER A 3 37.56 -14.76 -31.53
CA SER A 3 36.60 -14.66 -30.41
C SER A 3 35.45 -13.84 -30.97
N SER A 4 34.22 -14.35 -30.94
CA SER A 4 33.02 -13.55 -31.19
C SER A 4 32.82 -12.57 -30.02
N PRO A 5 32.54 -11.27 -30.25
CA PRO A 5 32.07 -10.41 -29.18
C PRO A 5 30.63 -10.79 -28.85
N LEU A 6 30.44 -11.14 -27.58
CA LEU A 6 29.18 -11.40 -26.92
C LEU A 6 28.32 -10.14 -27.00
N ASP A 7 27.32 -10.15 -27.87
CA ASP A 7 26.27 -9.12 -27.91
C ASP A 7 25.47 -9.26 -26.62
N ALA A 8 25.58 -8.24 -25.76
CA ALA A 8 24.88 -8.16 -24.50
C ALA A 8 23.37 -8.14 -24.76
N PRO A 9 22.55 -8.89 -23.98
CA PRO A 9 21.11 -8.69 -24.01
C PRO A 9 20.84 -7.24 -23.62
N THR A 10 20.27 -6.49 -24.56
CA THR A 10 19.68 -5.19 -24.30
C THR A 10 18.68 -5.38 -23.16
N GLU A 11 19.02 -4.90 -21.96
CA GLU A 11 18.08 -4.88 -20.85
C GLU A 11 16.86 -4.07 -21.29
N PRO A 12 15.64 -4.63 -21.20
CA PRO A 12 14.45 -3.82 -21.36
C PRO A 12 14.45 -2.80 -20.22
N ASN A 13 14.67 -1.54 -20.59
CA ASN A 13 14.48 -0.35 -19.78
C ASN A 13 13.10 -0.41 -19.12
N THR A 14 13.04 -1.07 -17.97
CA THR A 14 11.88 -1.10 -17.10
C THR A 14 11.92 0.24 -16.42
N GLN A 15 11.34 1.25 -17.06
CA GLN A 15 11.10 2.54 -16.47
C GLN A 15 10.19 2.33 -15.26
N SER A 16 10.81 2.03 -14.12
CA SER A 16 10.23 2.13 -12.79
C SER A 16 9.98 3.61 -12.54
N SER A 17 8.95 4.13 -13.18
CA SER A 17 8.42 5.46 -12.90
C SER A 17 7.82 5.36 -11.51
N GLU A 18 8.65 5.65 -10.51
CA GLU A 18 8.31 5.62 -9.10
C GLU A 18 7.22 6.68 -8.87
N PHE A 19 5.95 6.25 -8.90
CA PHE A 19 4.83 7.15 -8.74
C PHE A 19 4.83 7.70 -7.32
N THR A 20 5.22 8.96 -7.18
CA THR A 20 5.21 9.63 -5.89
C THR A 20 3.77 9.71 -5.36
N PRO A 21 3.55 9.71 -4.03
CA PRO A 21 2.22 9.93 -3.45
C PRO A 21 1.53 11.20 -3.97
N ALA A 22 2.30 12.27 -4.19
CA ALA A 22 1.78 13.54 -4.71
C ALA A 22 1.25 13.42 -6.14
N ASP A 23 1.92 12.66 -7.01
CA ASP A 23 1.48 12.43 -8.38
C ASP A 23 0.24 11.54 -8.44
N ARG A 24 0.09 10.60 -7.49
CA ARG A 24 -1.13 9.82 -7.32
C ARG A 24 -2.33 10.68 -6.96
N ILE A 25 -2.17 11.62 -6.02
CA ILE A 25 -3.24 12.56 -5.64
C ILE A 25 -3.67 13.42 -6.84
N LYS A 26 -2.72 13.91 -7.64
CA LYS A 26 -3.02 14.66 -8.87
C LYS A 26 -3.76 13.80 -9.90
N GLN A 27 -3.36 12.55 -10.09
CA GLN A 27 -4.05 11.62 -10.98
C GLN A 27 -5.47 11.31 -10.50
N LEU A 28 -5.67 11.11 -9.19
CA LEU A 28 -6.99 10.87 -8.64
C LEU A 28 -7.89 12.10 -8.78
N ASN A 29 -7.37 13.31 -8.57
CA ASN A 29 -8.09 14.56 -8.85
C ASN A 29 -8.42 14.70 -10.35
N LYS A 30 -7.52 14.27 -11.24
CA LYS A 30 -7.78 14.25 -12.68
C LYS A 30 -8.91 13.28 -13.03
N ILE A 31 -8.94 12.09 -12.43
CA ILE A 31 -10.04 11.12 -12.60
C ILE A 31 -11.37 11.72 -12.14
N ASP A 32 -11.40 12.39 -10.99
CA ASP A 32 -12.60 13.04 -10.45
C ASP A 32 -13.17 14.10 -11.42
N GLN A 33 -12.29 14.93 -12.00
CA GLN A 33 -12.67 15.88 -13.05
C GLN A 33 -13.18 15.18 -14.33
N GLU A 34 -12.56 14.07 -14.73
CA GLU A 34 -12.99 13.28 -15.90
C GLU A 34 -14.37 12.66 -15.70
N ILE A 35 -14.72 12.21 -14.47
CA ILE A 35 -16.06 11.70 -14.15
C ILE A 35 -17.12 12.80 -14.29
N SER A 36 -16.84 14.02 -13.83
CA SER A 36 -17.77 15.16 -13.99
C SER A 36 -17.97 15.51 -15.47
N SER A 37 -16.88 15.49 -16.26
CA SER A 37 -16.94 15.70 -17.72
C SER A 37 -17.71 14.58 -18.43
N LEU A 38 -17.55 13.33 -17.99
CA LEU A 38 -18.26 12.16 -18.50
C LEU A 38 -19.78 12.32 -18.34
N LEU A 39 -20.23 12.68 -17.13
CA LEU A 39 -21.64 12.90 -16.83
C LEU A 39 -22.23 14.06 -17.66
N THR A 40 -21.48 15.15 -17.80
CA THR A 40 -21.90 16.29 -18.63
C THR A 40 -22.04 15.87 -20.10
N THR A 41 -21.06 15.12 -20.62
CA THR A 41 -21.09 14.61 -22.00
C THR A 41 -22.26 13.64 -22.23
N ALA A 42 -22.54 12.76 -21.27
CA ALA A 42 -23.68 11.85 -21.32
C ALA A 42 -25.02 12.60 -21.30
N SER A 43 -25.16 13.62 -20.44
CA SER A 43 -26.37 14.46 -20.42
C SER A 43 -26.57 15.18 -21.75
N ALA A 44 -25.50 15.71 -22.35
CA ALA A 44 -25.58 16.36 -23.66
C ALA A 44 -25.99 15.39 -24.77
N ALA A 45 -25.52 14.13 -24.71
CA ALA A 45 -25.94 13.06 -25.64
C ALA A 45 -27.44 12.74 -25.51
N ILE A 46 -27.92 12.62 -24.27
CA ILE A 46 -29.34 12.37 -24.00
C ILE A 46 -30.19 13.57 -24.43
N THR A 47 -29.78 14.81 -24.14
CA THR A 47 -30.46 16.03 -24.60
C THR A 47 -30.49 16.12 -26.12
N THR A 48 -29.42 15.69 -26.80
CA THR A 48 -29.39 15.64 -28.28
C THR A 48 -30.41 14.66 -28.84
N LEU A 49 -30.61 13.51 -28.19
CA LEU A 49 -31.65 12.54 -28.58
C LEU A 49 -33.07 13.01 -28.21
N SER A 50 -33.20 13.75 -27.10
CA SER A 50 -34.48 14.29 -26.64
C SER A 50 -34.92 15.55 -27.38
N SER A 51 -34.05 16.13 -28.20
CA SER A 51 -34.34 17.32 -28.99
C SER A 51 -35.26 17.01 -30.17
N PRO A 52 -36.16 17.91 -30.57
CA PRO A 52 -37.16 17.67 -31.63
C PRO A 52 -36.54 17.38 -33.01
N LYS A 53 -35.27 17.73 -33.22
CA LYS A 53 -34.48 17.32 -34.39
C LYS A 53 -33.17 16.69 -33.91
N PRO A 54 -33.13 15.37 -33.67
CA PRO A 54 -31.92 14.72 -33.19
C PRO A 54 -30.83 14.77 -34.26
N SER A 55 -29.66 15.30 -33.90
CA SER A 55 -28.51 15.31 -34.79
C SER A 55 -27.65 14.07 -34.54
N GLN A 56 -27.75 13.08 -35.44
CA GLN A 56 -27.04 11.80 -35.32
C GLN A 56 -25.51 11.99 -35.25
N SER A 57 -24.99 13.00 -35.95
CA SER A 57 -23.55 13.35 -35.92
C SER A 57 -23.10 13.74 -34.51
N THR A 58 -23.79 14.69 -33.89
CA THR A 58 -23.47 15.20 -32.54
C THR A 58 -23.60 14.09 -31.49
N PHE A 59 -24.65 13.26 -31.59
CA PHE A 59 -24.83 12.12 -30.71
C PHE A 59 -23.69 11.11 -30.84
N ARG A 60 -23.26 10.77 -32.07
CA ARG A 60 -22.12 9.85 -32.29
C ARG A 60 -20.83 10.42 -31.71
N THR A 61 -20.57 11.71 -31.88
CA THR A 61 -19.39 12.37 -31.31
C THR A 61 -19.41 12.33 -29.79
N GLN A 62 -20.53 12.71 -29.15
CA GLN A 62 -20.67 12.68 -27.69
C GLN A 62 -20.60 11.25 -27.13
N SER A 63 -21.16 10.27 -27.84
CA SER A 63 -21.08 8.86 -27.45
C SER A 63 -19.65 8.31 -27.55
N ALA A 64 -18.91 8.66 -28.61
CA ALA A 64 -17.50 8.28 -28.76
C ALA A 64 -16.63 8.90 -27.65
N GLN A 65 -16.86 10.18 -27.32
CA GLN A 65 -16.21 10.86 -26.21
C GLN A 65 -16.53 10.21 -24.86
N TYR A 66 -17.80 9.83 -24.64
CA TYR A 66 -18.23 9.10 -23.45
C TYR A 66 -17.47 7.77 -23.30
N HIS A 67 -17.46 6.93 -24.34
CA HIS A 67 -16.78 5.63 -24.27
C HIS A 67 -15.26 5.77 -24.08
N SER A 68 -14.63 6.74 -24.74
CA SER A 68 -13.20 7.01 -24.56
C SER A 68 -12.88 7.45 -23.13
N SER A 69 -13.70 8.33 -22.54
CA SER A 69 -13.54 8.78 -21.16
C SER A 69 -13.74 7.65 -20.15
N VAL A 70 -14.74 6.77 -20.33
CA VAL A 70 -14.92 5.59 -19.47
C VAL A 70 -13.70 4.67 -19.51
N GLN A 71 -13.18 4.36 -20.70
CA GLN A 71 -12.03 3.48 -20.83
C GLN A 71 -10.76 4.10 -20.23
N SER A 72 -10.57 5.42 -20.38
CA SER A 72 -9.50 6.18 -19.71
C SER A 72 -9.58 6.02 -18.19
N ILE A 73 -10.74 6.34 -17.61
CA ILE A 73 -10.98 6.25 -16.16
C ILE A 73 -10.72 4.84 -15.63
N ILE A 74 -11.26 3.80 -16.30
CA ILE A 74 -11.08 2.40 -15.88
C ILE A 74 -9.61 2.01 -15.92
N SER A 75 -8.87 2.37 -16.98
CA SER A 75 -7.45 2.05 -17.09
C SER A 75 -6.60 2.79 -16.03
N ALA A 76 -6.95 4.03 -15.71
CA ALA A 76 -6.28 4.82 -14.68
C ALA A 76 -6.53 4.27 -13.26
N LEU A 77 -7.77 3.90 -12.93
CA LEU A 77 -8.11 3.26 -11.65
C LEU A 77 -7.40 1.91 -11.49
N LYS A 78 -7.39 1.07 -12.53
CA LYS A 78 -6.65 -0.20 -12.52
C LYS A 78 -5.17 0.03 -12.26
N ARG A 79 -4.56 1.00 -12.94
CA ARG A 79 -3.16 1.37 -12.72
C ARG A 79 -2.90 1.85 -11.29
N GLN A 80 -3.83 2.59 -10.69
CA GLN A 80 -3.73 3.00 -9.29
C GLN A 80 -3.80 1.81 -8.33
N ILE A 81 -4.69 0.85 -8.58
CA ILE A 81 -4.78 -0.38 -7.78
C ILE A 81 -3.47 -1.17 -7.88
N TYR A 82 -2.96 -1.40 -9.09
CA TYR A 82 -1.65 -2.06 -9.27
C TYR A 82 -0.51 -1.27 -8.61
N ALA A 83 -0.55 0.07 -8.68
CA ALA A 83 0.47 0.90 -8.03
C ALA A 83 0.36 0.85 -6.50
N LEU A 84 -0.81 0.60 -5.91
CA LEU A 84 -1.02 0.38 -4.48
C LEU A 84 -0.66 -1.05 -4.05
N GLU A 85 -0.67 -2.00 -4.97
CA GLU A 85 -0.19 -3.37 -4.72
C GLU A 85 1.35 -3.42 -4.80
N GLN A 86 1.95 -2.75 -5.79
CA GLN A 86 3.40 -2.74 -5.97
C GLN A 86 4.12 -1.80 -5.01
N ALA A 87 3.53 -0.63 -4.74
CA ALA A 87 3.93 0.11 -3.56
C ALA A 87 3.22 -0.59 -2.42
N ASP A 88 3.87 -1.59 -1.81
CA ASP A 88 3.56 -2.07 -0.46
C ASP A 88 3.76 -0.88 0.49
N ILE A 89 2.90 0.15 0.38
CA ILE A 89 2.97 1.40 1.11
C ILE A 89 2.79 0.95 2.56
N PRO A 90 3.84 1.03 3.39
CA PRO A 90 3.62 0.90 4.82
C PRO A 90 2.63 2.00 5.14
N LEU A 91 1.50 1.63 5.74
CA LEU A 91 0.49 2.58 6.16
C LEU A 91 1.17 3.85 6.70
N PRO A 92 0.69 5.06 6.34
CA PRO A 92 1.42 6.31 6.54
C PRO A 92 2.05 6.34 7.92
N ALA A 93 3.32 6.76 8.02
CA ALA A 93 4.17 6.68 9.23
C ALA A 93 3.60 7.31 10.52
N VAL A 94 2.40 7.91 10.47
CA VAL A 94 1.50 8.12 11.61
C VAL A 94 1.10 6.82 12.32
N LEU A 95 1.15 5.67 11.63
CA LEU A 95 0.88 4.34 12.18
C LEU A 95 2.14 3.53 12.50
N THR A 96 3.33 3.97 12.06
CA THR A 96 4.60 3.23 12.26
C THR A 96 5.66 3.99 13.05
N SER A 97 5.45 5.28 13.33
CA SER A 97 6.30 5.99 14.29
C SER A 97 5.86 5.61 15.71
N PRO A 98 6.76 5.13 16.58
CA PRO A 98 6.48 5.12 18.01
C PRO A 98 6.26 6.58 18.41
N ALA A 99 5.00 6.96 18.60
CA ALA A 99 4.60 8.26 19.10
C ALA A 99 5.20 8.46 20.49
N GLY A 100 6.37 9.08 20.50
CA GLY A 100 7.15 9.41 21.67
C GLY A 100 8.23 10.41 21.31
N SER A 101 7.82 11.59 20.80
CA SER A 101 8.47 12.91 21.00
C SER A 101 8.23 13.87 19.82
N ALA A 102 7.13 14.65 19.86
CA ALA A 102 7.06 16.07 19.46
C ALA A 102 5.60 16.57 19.50
N PRO A 103 5.34 17.84 19.88
CA PRO A 103 3.99 18.39 19.99
C PRO A 103 3.37 18.69 18.60
N PRO A 104 2.03 18.73 18.49
CA PRO A 104 1.35 18.89 17.20
C PRO A 104 1.33 20.35 16.75
N ALA A 105 1.70 20.59 15.49
CA ALA A 105 1.35 21.82 14.77
C ALA A 105 -0.05 21.67 14.15
N ALA A 106 -0.87 22.68 14.36
CA ALA A 106 -2.28 22.75 14.04
C ALA A 106 -2.60 22.68 12.54
N GLY A 107 -3.75 22.09 12.20
CA GLY A 107 -4.33 22.26 10.86
C GLY A 107 -5.56 21.42 10.54
N SER A 108 -6.74 22.03 10.72
CA SER A 108 -7.95 21.86 9.90
C SER A 108 -8.88 20.66 10.13
N SER A 109 -9.88 20.90 11.00
CA SER A 109 -11.32 20.59 10.89
C SER A 109 -11.84 19.75 9.71
N SER A 110 -12.75 18.78 9.97
CA SER A 110 -14.21 19.02 9.93
C SER A 110 -15.08 17.75 9.95
N ALA A 111 -15.99 17.70 10.93
CA ALA A 111 -17.44 17.39 10.78
C ALA A 111 -18.05 15.97 10.86
N THR A 112 -17.36 14.94 11.34
CA THR A 112 -18.04 13.85 12.09
C THR A 112 -17.13 13.44 13.25
N GLY A 113 -17.55 13.73 14.48
CA GLY A 113 -16.74 13.60 15.71
C GLY A 113 -16.43 12.17 16.15
N LEU A 114 -16.15 11.28 15.20
CA LEU A 114 -15.67 9.93 15.42
C LEU A 114 -14.37 9.82 14.64
N ASP A 115 -13.25 10.08 15.32
CA ASP A 115 -11.94 9.79 14.78
C ASP A 115 -11.83 8.25 14.65
N ILE A 116 -12.09 7.75 13.44
CA ILE A 116 -12.08 6.32 13.09
C ILE A 116 -10.70 5.73 13.38
N GLY A 117 -9.63 6.54 13.30
CA GLY A 117 -8.28 6.15 13.70
C GLY A 117 -8.15 5.96 15.21
N ALA A 118 -8.71 6.88 16.01
CA ALA A 118 -8.75 6.74 17.47
C ALA A 118 -9.63 5.56 17.92
N LEU A 119 -10.72 5.27 17.21
CA LEU A 119 -11.61 4.14 17.49
C LEU A 119 -10.97 2.79 17.14
N SER A 120 -10.26 2.71 16.00
CA SER A 120 -9.56 1.49 15.57
C SER A 120 -8.34 1.20 16.46
N GLY A 121 -7.60 2.24 16.88
CA GLY A 121 -6.48 2.08 17.83
C GLY A 121 -6.90 1.65 19.23
N ARG A 122 -8.15 1.94 19.64
CA ARG A 122 -8.68 1.57 20.96
C ARG A 122 -9.13 0.10 21.04
N SER A 123 -9.45 -0.55 19.92
CA SER A 123 -9.76 -1.98 19.88
C SER A 123 -8.52 -2.89 19.79
N ASP A 124 -7.35 -2.35 19.48
CA ASP A 124 -6.11 -3.12 19.27
C ASP A 124 -5.35 -3.44 20.57
N SER A 125 -5.87 -3.02 21.74
CA SER A 125 -5.21 -3.27 23.03
C SER A 125 -5.09 -4.76 23.37
N VAL A 126 -6.07 -5.56 22.93
CA VAL A 126 -6.05 -7.03 23.13
C VAL A 126 -4.98 -7.67 22.26
N GLY A 127 -4.85 -7.22 21.00
CA GLY A 127 -3.79 -7.67 20.09
C GLY A 127 -2.41 -7.36 20.66
N LYS A 128 -2.17 -6.12 21.08
CA LYS A 128 -0.89 -5.72 21.70
C LYS A 128 -0.57 -6.49 22.99
N LYS A 129 -1.57 -6.79 23.82
CA LYS A 129 -1.37 -7.59 25.03
C LYS A 129 -1.04 -9.04 24.70
N MET A 130 -1.75 -9.63 23.72
CA MET A 130 -1.48 -10.98 23.24
C MET A 130 -0.08 -11.08 22.62
N ASP A 131 0.32 -10.10 21.81
CA ASP A 131 1.67 -10.05 21.25
C ASP A 131 2.71 -9.96 22.36
N GLN A 132 2.52 -9.12 23.37
CA GLN A 132 3.43 -9.05 24.51
C GLN A 132 3.55 -10.37 25.27
N GLU A 133 2.44 -11.09 25.45
CA GLU A 133 2.44 -12.43 26.07
C GLU A 133 3.19 -13.46 25.21
N LEU A 134 2.98 -13.43 23.89
CA LEU A 134 3.70 -14.28 22.94
C LEU A 134 5.20 -13.98 22.93
N TRP A 135 5.59 -12.70 22.94
CA TRP A 135 6.99 -12.28 23.03
C TRP A 135 7.65 -12.67 24.35
N LYS A 136 6.90 -12.62 25.46
CA LYS A 136 7.39 -13.10 26.76
C LYS A 136 7.63 -14.60 26.73
N LYS A 137 6.67 -15.37 26.22
CA LYS A 137 6.78 -16.83 26.12
C LYS A 137 7.90 -17.26 25.17
N ALA A 138 8.09 -16.54 24.06
CA ALA A 138 9.21 -16.78 23.14
C ALA A 138 10.56 -16.55 23.82
N ARG A 139 10.71 -15.48 24.63
CA ARG A 139 11.93 -15.23 25.41
C ARG A 139 12.19 -16.31 26.45
N GLU A 140 11.16 -16.72 27.19
CA GLU A 140 11.27 -17.78 28.20
C GLU A 140 11.69 -19.13 27.57
N MET A 141 11.17 -19.49 26.40
CA MET A 141 11.60 -20.70 25.68
C MET A 141 13.06 -20.63 25.25
N VAL A 142 13.56 -19.45 24.88
CA VAL A 142 14.97 -19.26 24.51
C VAL A 142 15.88 -19.33 25.73
N GLU A 143 15.46 -18.74 26.86
CA GLU A 143 16.20 -18.78 28.13
C GLU A 143 16.23 -20.20 28.71
N ALA A 144 15.12 -20.93 28.67
CA ALA A 144 15.07 -22.33 29.08
C ALA A 144 16.03 -23.20 28.26
N LYS A 145 16.16 -22.97 26.94
CA LYS A 145 17.15 -23.65 26.12
C LYS A 145 18.59 -23.28 26.47
N GLN A 146 18.86 -22.03 26.83
CA GLN A 146 20.20 -21.60 27.25
C GLN A 146 20.62 -22.21 28.60
N LEU A 147 19.66 -22.39 29.52
CA LEU A 147 19.92 -23.05 30.79
C LEU A 147 20.16 -24.56 30.63
N GLU A 148 19.38 -25.23 29.77
CA GLU A 148 19.62 -26.65 29.42
C GLU A 148 20.97 -26.85 28.71
N GLU A 149 21.36 -25.92 27.82
CA GLU A 149 22.69 -25.95 27.19
C GLU A 149 23.81 -25.65 28.18
N GLY A 150 23.58 -24.76 29.16
CA GLY A 150 24.51 -24.46 30.25
C GLY A 150 24.69 -25.61 31.24
N GLU A 151 23.60 -26.26 31.66
CA GLU A 151 23.61 -27.42 32.56
C GLU A 151 24.29 -28.64 31.90
N LYS A 152 24.09 -28.82 30.60
CA LYS A 152 24.80 -29.85 29.82
C LYS A 152 26.30 -29.55 29.65
N LEU A 153 26.72 -28.28 29.70
CA LEU A 153 28.12 -27.90 29.70
C LEU A 153 28.77 -28.11 31.08
N ASP A 154 28.07 -27.81 32.18
CA ASP A 154 28.54 -28.09 33.55
C ASP A 154 28.70 -29.60 33.79
N LEU A 155 27.70 -30.41 33.41
CA LEU A 155 27.77 -31.89 33.52
C LEU A 155 28.90 -32.50 32.68
N ARG A 156 29.35 -31.84 31.61
CA ARG A 156 30.50 -32.29 30.81
C ARG A 156 31.84 -31.96 31.47
N MET A 157 31.89 -30.92 32.29
CA MET A 157 33.11 -30.55 33.03
C MET A 157 33.35 -31.45 34.24
N ASP A 158 32.30 -31.98 34.89
CA ASP A 158 32.44 -32.90 36.02
C ASP A 158 32.89 -34.32 35.60
N VAL A 159 32.53 -34.79 34.40
CA VAL A 159 32.92 -36.14 33.93
C VAL A 159 34.38 -36.22 33.51
N GLU A 160 35.03 -35.13 33.09
CA GLU A 160 36.47 -35.11 32.76
C GLU A 160 37.38 -34.96 34.01
N GLY A 161 36.81 -34.69 35.20
CA GLY A 161 37.55 -34.58 36.45
C GLY A 161 37.81 -35.90 37.20
N GLU A 162 37.05 -36.98 36.89
CA GLU A 162 37.11 -38.27 37.63
C GLU A 162 37.88 -39.38 36.88
N ASN A 163 38.58 -39.08 35.78
CA ASN A 163 39.44 -40.06 35.09
C ASN A 163 40.93 -39.65 35.04
N ALA A 164 41.35 -38.77 35.95
CA ALA A 164 42.73 -38.31 36.10
C ALA A 164 43.21 -38.40 37.56
N VAL A 165 43.09 -39.59 38.16
CA VAL A 165 43.90 -40.01 39.33
C VAL A 165 44.31 -41.47 39.15
#